data_AF-A0A938MLD8-F1
#
_entry.id   AF-A0A938MLD8-F1
#
_cell.length_a   1.000
_cell.length_b   1.000
_cell.length_c   1.000
_cell.angle_alpha   90.00
_cell.angle_beta   90.00
_cell.angle_gamma   90.00
#
_symmetry.space_group_name_H-M   'P 1'
#
loop_
_entity.id
_entity.type
_entity.pdbx_description
1 polymer ?
#
loop_
_entity_poly.entity_id
_entity_poly.type
_entity_poly.pdbx_seq_one_letter_code
_entity_poly.pdbx_strand_id
1 'polypeptide(L)' 'LIIDDYGYWQGARKAVDEYFAEHGVRLYLHRVDHTGSLAVKTTQ' A
#
# COMPACT_ATOMS: atom_id res chain seq x y z
N LEU A 1 -1.82 1.43 8.44
CA LEU A 1 -1.17 0.44 7.56
C LEU A 1 0.15 1.04 7.09
N ILE A 2 1.24 0.32 7.24
CA ILE A 2 2.55 0.70 6.70
C ILE A 2 2.95 -0.45 5.79
N ILE A 3 3.46 -0.13 4.60
CA ILE A 3 3.92 -1.08 3.60
C ILE A 3 5.35 -0.69 3.26
N ASP A 4 6.28 -1.50 3.73
CA ASP A 4 7.70 -1.33 3.40
C ASP A 4 7.97 -1.78 1.96
N ASP A 5 8.96 -1.15 1.32
CA ASP A 5 9.40 -1.45 -0.05
C ASP A 5 8.36 -1.44 -1.19
N TYR A 6 7.14 -0.95 -0.96
CA TYR A 6 6.10 -0.80 -2.00
C TYR A 6 6.61 -0.03 -3.24
N GLY A 7 7.46 0.97 -3.01
CA GLY A 7 8.12 1.80 -4.00
C GLY A 7 9.25 1.09 -4.77
N TYR A 8 9.90 0.09 -4.16
CA TYR A 8 11.17 -0.46 -4.62
C TYR A 8 11.05 -1.85 -5.25
N TRP A 9 10.46 -2.82 -4.53
CA TRP A 9 10.35 -4.20 -5.01
C TRP A 9 9.05 -4.41 -5.79
N GLN A 10 9.17 -4.73 -7.08
CA GLN A 10 8.01 -4.96 -7.96
C GLN A 10 7.09 -6.08 -7.46
N GLY A 11 7.67 -7.15 -6.86
CA GLY A 11 6.90 -8.23 -6.26
C GLY A 11 6.07 -7.79 -5.05
N ALA A 12 6.63 -6.94 -4.19
CA ALA A 12 5.92 -6.38 -3.04
C ALA A 12 4.76 -5.50 -3.49
N ARG A 13 5.00 -4.62 -4.48
CA ARG A 13 3.95 -3.82 -5.11
C ARG A 13 2.83 -4.68 -5.68
N LYS A 14 3.18 -5.69 -6.49
CA LYS A 14 2.22 -6.58 -7.13
C LYS A 14 1.31 -7.27 -6.11
N ALA A 15 1.89 -7.86 -5.06
CA ALA A 15 1.11 -8.56 -4.04
C ALA A 15 0.13 -7.63 -3.29
N VAL A 16 0.56 -6.41 -2.99
CA VAL A 16 -0.29 -5.39 -2.35
C VAL A 16 -1.43 -4.95 -3.27
N ASP A 17 -1.11 -4.67 -4.53
CA ASP A 17 -2.08 -4.22 -5.53
C ASP A 17 -3.13 -5.31 -5.81
N GLU A 18 -2.70 -6.58 -5.94
CA GLU A 18 -3.59 -7.74 -6.11
C GLU A 18 -4.52 -7.90 -4.91
N TYR A 19 -3.99 -7.88 -3.69
CA TYR A 19 -4.80 -7.99 -2.47
C TYR A 19 -5.85 -6.88 -2.39
N PHE A 20 -5.47 -5.63 -2.68
CA PHE A 20 -6.42 -4.51 -2.66
C PHE A 20 -7.49 -4.60 -3.74
N ALA A 21 -7.12 -5.01 -4.95
CA ALA A 21 -8.06 -5.21 -6.04
C ALA A 21 -9.07 -6.32 -5.73
N GLU A 22 -8.60 -7.47 -5.26
CA GLU A 22 -9.44 -8.64 -4.93
C GLU A 22 -10.43 -8.36 -3.81
N HIS A 23 -10.04 -7.56 -2.81
CA HIS A 23 -10.87 -7.25 -1.64
C HIS A 23 -11.62 -5.93 -1.76
N GLY A 24 -11.52 -5.24 -2.91
CA GLY A 24 -12.17 -3.94 -3.12
C GLY A 24 -11.68 -2.84 -2.16
N VAL A 25 -10.46 -2.97 -1.64
CA VAL A 25 -9.88 -2.03 -0.68
C VAL A 25 -9.46 -0.77 -1.42
N ARG A 26 -10.12 0.35 -1.10
CA ARG A 26 -9.73 1.67 -1.61
C ARG A 26 -9.11 2.48 -0.47
N LEU A 27 -7.80 2.65 -0.51
CA LEU A 27 -7.03 3.43 0.45
C LEU A 27 -6.16 4.45 -0.28
N TYR A 28 -5.99 5.62 0.32
CA TYR A 28 -4.96 6.55 -0.09
C TYR A 28 -3.63 6.13 0.55
N LEU A 29 -2.67 5.68 -0.28
CA LEU A 29 -1.30 5.40 0.16
C LEU A 29 -0.46 6.67 0.02
N HIS A 30 -0.09 7.28 1.15
CA HIS A 30 0.89 8.36 1.19
C HIS A 30 2.30 7.78 1.12
N ARG A 31 3.11 8.27 0.17
CA ARG A 31 4.51 7.86 0.05
C ARG A 31 5.33 8.45 1.19
N VAL A 32 6.02 7.61 1.94
CA VAL A 32 6.85 8.04 3.08
C VAL A 32 8.23 8.47 2.60
N ASP A 33 8.84 7.67 1.73
CA ASP A 33 10.12 7.93 1.09
C ASP A 33 10.19 7.25 -0.29
N HIS A 34 11.37 6.91 -0.79
CA HIS A 34 11.52 6.25 -2.09
C HIS A 34 11.03 4.79 -2.11
N THR A 35 10.87 4.15 -0.96
CA THR A 35 10.55 2.72 -0.84
C THR A 35 9.25 2.46 -0.07
N GLY A 36 8.99 3.14 1.04
CA GLY A 36 7.85 2.91 1.91
C GLY A 36 6.59 3.73 1.59
N SER A 37 5.42 3.19 1.95
CA SER A 37 4.12 3.87 1.89
C SER A 37 3.28 3.61 3.13
N LEU A 38 2.43 4.57 3.52
CA LEU A 38 1.50 4.42 4.64
C LEU A 38 0.07 4.81 4.27
N ALA A 39 -0.89 4.21 4.96
CA ALA A 39 -2.29 4.60 4.95
C ALA A 39 -2.83 4.67 6.38
N VAL A 40 -3.68 5.66 6.63
CA VAL A 40 -4.39 5.82 7.90
C VAL A 40 -5.76 5.17 7.77
N LYS A 41 -6.10 4.26 8.69
CA LYS A 41 -7.46 3.72 8.77
C LYS A 41 -8.34 4.78 9.41
N THR A 42 -9.26 5.34 8.63
CA THR A 42 -10.27 6.27 9.14
C THR A 42 -11.32 5.49 9.91
N THR A 43 -11.62 5.91 11.12
CA THR A 43 -12.82 5.48 11.84
C THR A 43 -13.95 6.43 11.45
N GLN A 44 -15.04 5.90 10.91
CA GLN A 44 -16.35 6.52 11.07
C GLN A 44 -17.03 5.87 12.27
#